data_AF-A0A0F8YJY6-F1
#
_entry.id   AF-A0A0F8YJY6-F1
#
_cell.length_a   1.000
_cell.length_b   1.000
_cell.length_c   1.000
_cell.angle_alpha   90.00
_cell.angle_beta   90.00
_cell.angle_gamma   90.00
#
_symmetry.space_group_name_H-M   'P 1'
#
loop_
_entity.id
_entity.type
_entity.pdbx_description
1 polymer ?
#
loop_
_entity_poly.entity_id
_entity_poly.type
_entity_poly.pdbx_seq_one_letter_code
_entity_poly.pdbx_strand_id
1 'polypeptide(L)' 'CRVRHVILTDGVRLVSDQSLEELHAFAARIGLTRRRFHGVRRRPPHPHYDLKAFRGRALVYGAREVETRDLLRRMVRS' A
#
# COMPACT_ATOMS: atom_id res chain seq x y z
N CYS A 1 1.05 23.75 -1.71
CA CYS A 1 1.35 22.42 -2.32
C CYS A 1 0.82 21.33 -1.40
N ARG A 2 -0.37 20.77 -1.66
CA ARG A 2 -0.89 19.67 -0.83
C ARG A 2 -0.31 18.36 -1.33
N VAL A 3 0.76 17.91 -0.70
CA VAL A 3 1.22 16.52 -0.77
C VAL A 3 0.06 15.67 -0.23
N ARG A 4 -0.66 14.99 -1.12
CA ARG A 4 -1.76 14.10 -0.72
C ARG A 4 -1.12 12.77 -0.36
N HIS A 5 -1.00 12.50 0.94
CA HIS A 5 -0.71 11.19 1.50
C HIS A 5 -1.84 10.22 1.14
N VAL A 6 -1.63 9.36 0.14
CA VAL A 6 -2.65 8.39 -0.29
C VAL A 6 -2.13 6.97 -0.18
N ILE A 7 -2.70 6.27 0.80
CA ILE A 7 -2.60 4.82 0.88
C ILE A 7 -3.64 4.20 -0.04
N LEU A 8 -3.20 3.33 -0.93
CA LEU A 8 -4.02 2.68 -1.95
C LEU A 8 -4.08 1.17 -1.72
N THR A 9 -5.21 0.58 -2.07
CA THR A 9 -5.37 -0.88 -2.05
C THR A 9 -6.23 -1.41 -3.19
N ASP A 10 -5.86 -2.58 -3.71
CA ASP A 10 -6.69 -3.40 -4.62
C ASP A 10 -7.48 -4.49 -3.85
N GLY A 11 -7.52 -4.39 -2.51
CA GLY A 11 -8.08 -5.39 -1.62
C GLY A 11 -7.13 -6.54 -1.26
N VAL A 12 -6.01 -6.69 -1.98
CA VAL A 12 -4.98 -7.72 -1.74
C VAL A 12 -3.65 -7.11 -1.32
N ARG A 13 -3.30 -5.94 -1.84
CA ARG A 13 -2.04 -5.24 -1.65
C ARG A 13 -2.30 -3.87 -1.06
N LEU A 14 -1.41 -3.42 -0.19
CA LEU A 14 -1.34 -2.05 0.30
C LEU A 14 -0.10 -1.36 -0.27
N VAL A 15 -0.27 -0.17 -0.83
CA VAL A 15 0.83 0.64 -1.34
C VAL A 15 0.68 2.08 -0.88
N SER A 16 1.77 2.83 -0.87
CA SER A 16 1.76 4.30 -0.79
C SER A 16 2.21 4.84 -2.14
N ASP A 17 1.64 5.95 -2.56
CA ASP A 17 2.10 6.72 -3.72
C ASP A 17 3.09 7.84 -3.35
N GLN A 18 3.44 7.98 -2.06
CA GLN A 18 4.36 9.00 -1.55
C GLN A 18 5.69 8.40 -1.07
N SER A 19 5.65 7.46 -0.11
CA SER A 19 6.88 6.96 0.53
C SER A 19 6.71 5.62 1.24
N LEU A 20 7.83 4.94 1.47
CA LEU A 20 7.88 3.71 2.26
C LEU A 20 7.58 3.97 3.74
N GLU A 21 7.98 5.12 4.25
CA GLU A 21 7.75 5.53 5.63
C GLU A 21 6.25 5.64 5.92
N GLU A 22 5.49 6.28 5.03
CA GLU A 22 4.03 6.37 5.17
C GLU A 22 3.38 4.99 5.09
N LEU A 23 3.82 4.16 4.14
CA LEU A 23 3.33 2.79 4.00
C LEU A 23 3.59 1.97 5.28
N HIS A 24 4.79 2.08 5.86
CA HIS A 24 5.15 1.40 7.11
C HIS A 24 4.36 1.91 8.31
N ALA A 25 4.19 3.23 8.44
CA ALA A 25 3.42 3.84 9.50
C ALA A 25 1.94 3.40 9.43
N PHE A 26 1.35 3.41 8.23
CA PHE A 26 -0.01 2.94 8.04
C PHE A 26 -0.15 1.45 8.35
N ALA A 27 0.78 0.62 7.86
CA ALA A 27 0.77 -0.82 8.11
C ALA A 27 0.84 -1.13 9.61
N ALA A 28 1.72 -0.45 10.36
CA ALA A 28 1.80 -0.59 11.81
C ALA A 28 0.49 -0.17 12.49
N ARG A 29 -0.13 0.93 12.04
CA ARG A 29 -1.38 1.46 12.59
C ARG A 29 -2.57 0.50 12.43
N ILE A 30 -2.61 -0.29 11.35
CA ILE A 30 -3.64 -1.32 11.14
C ILE A 30 -3.24 -2.71 11.69
N GLY A 31 -2.06 -2.82 12.32
CA GLY A 31 -1.57 -4.06 12.94
C GLY A 31 -0.98 -5.07 11.96
N LEU A 32 -0.52 -4.63 10.79
CA LEU A 32 0.24 -5.50 9.87
C LEU A 32 1.67 -5.72 10.40
N THR A 33 2.15 -6.94 10.26
CA THR A 33 3.53 -7.30 10.62
C THR A 33 4.48 -7.06 9.44
N ARG A 34 5.76 -6.75 9.75
CA ARG A 34 6.80 -6.56 8.72
C ARG A 34 7.00 -7.77 7.80
N ARG A 35 6.62 -8.98 8.24
CA ARG A 35 6.68 -10.21 7.43
C ARG A 35 5.80 -10.17 6.17
N ARG A 36 4.76 -9.32 6.17
CA ARG A 36 3.85 -9.13 5.03
C ARG A 36 4.35 -8.10 4.01
N PHE A 37 5.53 -7.50 4.23
CA PHE A 37 6.13 -6.52 3.34
C PHE A 37 6.93 -7.22 2.22
N HIS A 38 6.55 -6.96 0.97
CA HIS A 38 7.08 -7.64 -0.21
C HIS A 38 7.33 -6.66 -1.37
N GLY A 39 7.89 -7.16 -2.48
CA GLY A 39 8.04 -6.41 -3.72
C GLY A 39 9.30 -5.55 -3.86
N VAL A 40 10.11 -5.43 -2.79
CA VAL A 40 11.38 -4.65 -2.81
C VAL A 40 12.50 -5.27 -3.66
N ARG A 41 12.51 -6.59 -3.84
CA ARG A 41 13.55 -7.30 -4.62
C ARG A 41 13.20 -7.47 -6.10
N ARG A 42 12.07 -6.91 -6.56
CA ARG A 42 11.61 -7.02 -7.95
C ARG A 42 12.22 -5.90 -8.80
N ARG A 43 12.16 -6.04 -10.13
CA ARG A 43 12.61 -5.02 -11.08
C ARG A 43 11.50 -4.72 -12.11
N PRO A 44 10.92 -3.50 -12.12
CA PRO A 44 11.10 -2.43 -11.13
C PRO A 44 10.60 -2.85 -9.72
N PRO A 45 11.13 -2.27 -8.64
CA PRO A 45 10.65 -2.54 -7.29
C PRO A 45 9.20 -2.07 -7.16
N HIS A 46 8.41 -2.83 -6.42
CA HIS A 46 6.99 -2.51 -6.20
C HIS A 46 6.64 -2.78 -4.72
N PRO A 47 7.19 -2.02 -3.77
CA PRO A 47 7.00 -2.28 -2.34
C PRO A 47 5.53 -2.23 -1.94
N HIS A 48 5.07 -3.27 -1.25
CA HIS A 48 3.69 -3.39 -0.80
C HIS A 48 3.55 -4.27 0.44
N TYR A 49 2.44 -4.15 1.14
CA TYR A 49 2.01 -5.14 2.14
C TYR A 49 0.91 -6.06 1.60
N ASP A 50 0.96 -7.34 1.96
CA ASP A 50 -0.15 -8.27 1.72
C ASP A 50 -1.29 -8.08 2.72
N LEU A 51 -2.48 -7.79 2.19
CA LEU A 51 -3.64 -7.27 2.90
C LEU A 51 -4.78 -8.27 3.14
N LYS A 52 -4.65 -9.53 2.70
CA LYS A 52 -5.73 -10.55 2.64
C LYS A 52 -6.76 -10.51 3.79
N ALA A 53 -6.32 -10.51 5.05
CA ALA A 53 -7.20 -10.51 6.22
C ALA A 53 -7.48 -9.11 6.81
N PHE A 54 -6.88 -8.07 6.24
CA PHE A 54 -6.85 -6.70 6.76
C PHE A 54 -7.59 -5.70 5.87
N ARG A 55 -8.22 -6.12 4.76
CA ARG A 55 -8.96 -5.24 3.83
C ARG A 55 -9.95 -4.33 4.54
N GLY A 56 -10.89 -4.89 5.30
CA GLY A 56 -11.88 -4.08 6.02
C GLY A 56 -11.24 -3.04 6.94
N ARG A 57 -10.17 -3.42 7.66
CA ARG A 57 -9.44 -2.51 8.54
C ARG A 57 -8.72 -1.42 7.75
N ALA A 58 -8.08 -1.75 6.63
CA ALA A 58 -7.41 -0.76 5.81
C ALA A 58 -8.39 0.32 5.32
N LEU A 59 -9.57 -0.09 4.85
CA LEU A 59 -10.63 0.83 4.41
C LEU A 59 -11.11 1.74 5.56
N VAL A 60 -11.36 1.17 6.75
CA VAL A 60 -11.74 1.94 7.94
C VAL A 60 -10.69 2.97 8.33
N TYR A 61 -9.41 2.65 8.17
CA TYR A 61 -8.30 3.56 8.50
C TYR A 61 -7.95 4.55 7.38
N GLY A 62 -8.72 4.57 6.30
CA GLY A 62 -8.62 5.55 5.22
C GLY A 62 -7.78 5.11 4.03
N ALA A 63 -7.48 3.81 3.87
CA ALA A 63 -6.95 3.30 2.61
C ALA A 63 -8.01 3.46 1.52
N ARG A 64 -7.62 3.99 0.37
CA ARG A 64 -8.49 4.17 -0.77
C ARG A 64 -8.45 2.91 -1.63
N GLU A 65 -9.62 2.33 -1.85
CA GLU A 65 -9.77 1.23 -2.80
C GLU A 65 -9.63 1.72 -4.24
N VAL A 66 -8.88 0.97 -5.04
CA VAL A 66 -8.67 1.19 -6.46
C VAL A 66 -8.65 -0.15 -7.19
N GLU A 67 -8.91 -0.11 -8.48
CA GLU A 67 -8.74 -1.30 -9.33
C GLU A 67 -7.29 -1.76 -9.36
N THR A 68 -7.07 -3.08 -9.41
CA THR A 68 -5.72 -3.68 -9.51
C THR A 68 -4.90 -3.05 -10.65
N ARG A 69 -5.54 -2.81 -11.80
CA ARG A 69 -4.89 -2.19 -12.97
C ARG A 69 -4.39 -0.78 -12.68
N ASP A 70 -5.16 0.00 -11.92
CA ASP A 70 -4.80 1.37 -11.57
C ASP A 70 -3.71 1.40 -10.51
N LEU A 71 -3.73 0.46 -9.56
CA LEU A 71 -2.68 0.27 -8.56
C LEU A 71 -1.33 -0.02 -9.23
N LEU A 72 -1.29 -1.00 -10.14
CA LEU A 72 -0.08 -1.40 -10.85
C LEU A 72 0.49 -0.28 -11.72
N ARG A 73 -0.37 0.49 -12.41
CA ARG A 73 0.05 1.66 -13.19
C ARG A 73 0.75 2.72 -12.34
N ARG A 74 0.37 2.87 -11.07
CA ARG A 74 0.99 3.81 -10.12
C ARG A 74 2.31 3.26 -9.58
N MET A 75 2.41 1.96 -9.33
CA MET A 75 3.64 1.30 -8.85
C MET A 75 4.79 1.30 -9.86
N VAL A 76 4.49 1.29 -11.16
CA VAL A 76 5.54 1.28 -12.22
C VAL A 76 6.17 2.67 -12.42
N ARG A 77 5.54 3.73 -11.89
CA ARG A 77 5.98 5.13 -12.08
C ARG A 77 6.67 5.74 -10.85
N SER A 78 6.75 5.00 -9.73
CA SER A 78 7.33 5.43 -8.45
C SER A 78 8.74 4.90 -8.25
#